data_AF-A0A7Y8FW53-F1
#
_entry.id   AF-A0A7Y8FW53-F1
#
_cell.length_a   1.000
_cell.length_b   1.000
_cell.length_c   1.000
_cell.angle_alpha   90.00
_cell.angle_beta   90.00
_cell.angle_gamma   90.00
#
_symmetry.space_group_name_H-M   'P 1'
#
loop_
_entity.id
_entity.type
_entity.pdbx_description
1 polymer ?
#
loop_
_entity_poly.entity_id
_entity_poly.type
_entity_poly.pdbx_seq_one_letter_code
_entity_poly.pdbx_strand_id
1 'polypeptide(L)'
;PTAEHATASKDTHAQSEAPATPAPVAVPGQTVVFVDARVKDSADLLKGVAPGTQVVQLDASKDGLQQIADYLGSHQGVSSVQIIAHGNSGDLWLGSTYLSADNVTARSAVLAQIGQDMNAGGDILIYACNTAEGDKGISFVDSLASLTGRDIAASSNRTGTGGDWTLEVATGSIESHTALSYQGMSGYQYSLATITVTNGADSGVGSLRAALSSAVAGDTVTFSTAGMTVNLNTQLVISKNLTIEGDLDHNGTPDVTISGQYKTQVFTVNSGVTATLDGLVITKGLMAGNGGNGGSGTTASNLLGAGISNFGNLTLNNVSVTANAASGGGGGGGVAGGDVGGAGGGGGAVGGGNGGHGGITGSGTGVYAGTA
;
A
#
# COMPACT_ATOMS: atom_id res chain seq x y z
N PRO A 1 -27.66 21.48 -35.75
CA PRO A 1 -26.31 21.79 -35.22
C PRO A 1 -25.62 20.49 -34.80
N THR A 2 -24.81 19.98 -35.72
CA THR A 2 -23.91 18.83 -35.59
C THR A 2 -22.90 19.07 -34.47
N ALA A 3 -22.83 18.16 -33.51
CA ALA A 3 -21.73 18.07 -32.56
C ALA A 3 -20.94 16.80 -32.87
N GLU A 4 -19.67 17.00 -33.23
CA GLU A 4 -18.69 15.96 -33.55
C GLU A 4 -18.56 14.94 -32.43
N HIS A 5 -18.78 13.67 -32.78
CA HIS A 5 -18.36 12.53 -31.99
C HIS A 5 -16.84 12.37 -32.19
N ALA A 6 -16.05 12.63 -31.15
CA ALA A 6 -14.63 12.30 -31.17
C ALA A 6 -14.47 10.76 -31.25
N THR A 7 -13.76 10.32 -32.27
CA THR A 7 -13.45 8.93 -32.58
C THR A 7 -12.57 8.30 -31.49
N ALA A 8 -12.96 7.12 -31.00
CA ALA A 8 -12.14 6.28 -30.12
C ALA A 8 -10.78 5.97 -30.76
N SER A 9 -9.69 6.02 -29.97
CA SER A 9 -8.36 5.60 -30.41
C SER A 9 -8.37 4.09 -30.71
N LYS A 10 -7.85 3.72 -31.88
CA LYS A 10 -7.74 2.33 -32.36
C LYS A 10 -6.37 1.74 -32.01
N ASP A 11 -5.97 1.80 -30.75
CA ASP A 11 -4.77 1.09 -30.31
C ASP A 11 -5.15 -0.36 -30.00
N THR A 12 -5.42 -1.11 -31.08
CA THR A 12 -5.53 -2.58 -31.01
C THR A 12 -4.12 -3.14 -30.98
N HIS A 13 -3.84 -4.00 -30.01
CA HIS A 13 -2.58 -4.72 -29.88
C HIS A 13 -2.17 -5.34 -31.22
N ALA A 14 -1.05 -4.87 -31.78
CA ALA A 14 -0.53 -5.39 -33.03
C ALA A 14 0.01 -6.82 -32.82
N GLN A 15 -0.83 -7.82 -33.05
CA GLN A 15 -0.39 -9.19 -33.25
C GLN A 15 0.09 -9.39 -34.69
N SER A 16 1.22 -10.09 -34.83
CA SER A 16 1.74 -10.58 -36.09
C SER A 16 0.67 -11.45 -36.79
N GLU A 17 0.38 -11.09 -38.04
CA GLU A 17 -0.69 -11.66 -38.87
C GLU A 17 -0.34 -13.09 -39.35
N ALA A 18 -0.57 -14.08 -38.49
CA ALA A 18 -0.82 -15.46 -38.89
C ALA A 18 -2.34 -15.72 -38.81
N PRO A 19 -2.94 -16.58 -39.65
CA PRO A 19 -4.38 -16.82 -39.59
C PRO A 19 -4.72 -17.48 -38.24
N ALA A 20 -5.30 -16.70 -37.33
CA ALA A 20 -5.80 -17.19 -36.06
C ALA A 20 -6.95 -18.16 -36.35
N THR A 21 -6.85 -19.38 -35.82
CA THR A 21 -7.99 -20.28 -35.69
C THR A 21 -9.12 -19.50 -35.02
N PRO A 22 -10.38 -19.51 -35.52
CA PRO A 22 -11.47 -18.82 -34.86
C PRO A 22 -11.55 -19.26 -33.40
N ALA A 23 -11.52 -18.30 -32.47
CA ALA A 23 -11.75 -18.59 -31.07
C ALA A 23 -13.10 -19.33 -30.94
N PRO A 24 -13.19 -20.38 -30.11
CA PRO A 24 -14.45 -21.09 -29.92
C PRO A 24 -15.50 -20.13 -29.36
N VAL A 25 -16.66 -20.04 -30.03
CA VAL A 25 -17.79 -19.21 -29.60
C VAL A 25 -18.19 -19.58 -28.17
N ALA A 26 -18.35 -18.56 -27.32
CA ALA A 26 -18.74 -18.71 -25.93
C ALA A 26 -20.00 -19.59 -25.77
N VAL A 27 -19.90 -20.63 -24.95
CA VAL A 27 -21.08 -21.41 -24.52
C VAL A 27 -21.85 -20.58 -23.49
N PRO A 28 -23.12 -20.19 -23.74
CA PRO A 28 -23.89 -19.37 -22.81
C PRO A 28 -23.98 -19.99 -21.42
N GLY A 29 -23.96 -19.16 -20.39
CA GLY A 29 -23.91 -19.61 -19.02
C GLY A 29 -24.23 -18.51 -18.02
N GLN A 30 -23.95 -18.81 -16.75
CA GLN A 30 -24.15 -17.89 -15.64
C GLN A 30 -23.03 -16.86 -15.56
N THR A 31 -23.35 -15.70 -15.00
CA THR A 31 -22.39 -14.68 -14.61
C THR A 31 -22.16 -14.75 -13.11
N VAL A 32 -20.90 -14.75 -12.70
CA VAL A 32 -20.49 -14.60 -11.30
C VAL A 32 -19.62 -13.35 -11.15
N VAL A 33 -19.90 -12.57 -10.11
CA VAL A 33 -19.10 -11.42 -9.69
C VAL A 33 -18.38 -11.78 -8.40
N PHE A 34 -17.05 -11.85 -8.44
CA PHE A 34 -16.21 -11.91 -7.27
C PHE A 34 -15.81 -10.50 -6.85
N VAL A 35 -15.92 -10.21 -5.56
CA VAL A 35 -15.54 -8.90 -5.00
C VAL A 35 -14.49 -9.10 -3.93
N ASP A 36 -13.36 -8.42 -4.05
CA ASP A 36 -12.32 -8.42 -3.03
C ASP A 36 -12.80 -7.72 -1.74
N ALA A 37 -12.38 -8.21 -0.58
CA ALA A 37 -12.77 -7.65 0.73
C ALA A 37 -12.29 -6.21 0.95
N ARG A 38 -11.23 -5.77 0.26
CA ARG A 38 -10.72 -4.41 0.38
C ARG A 38 -11.54 -3.38 -0.39
N VAL A 39 -12.45 -3.82 -1.26
CA VAL A 39 -13.33 -2.93 -2.02
C VAL A 39 -14.29 -2.23 -1.06
N LYS A 40 -13.96 -0.98 -0.72
CA LYS A 40 -14.70 -0.17 0.23
C LYS A 40 -16.13 0.08 -0.24
N ASP A 41 -17.11 -0.07 0.63
CA ASP A 41 -18.54 0.16 0.34
C ASP A 41 -19.03 -0.61 -0.90
N SER A 42 -18.50 -1.83 -1.12
CA SER A 42 -18.85 -2.69 -2.27
C SER A 42 -20.36 -2.96 -2.37
N ALA A 43 -21.08 -2.99 -1.25
CA ALA A 43 -22.53 -3.14 -1.23
C ALA A 43 -23.26 -2.04 -2.03
N ASP A 44 -22.73 -0.81 -2.06
CA ASP A 44 -23.30 0.28 -2.85
C ASP A 44 -23.05 0.09 -4.34
N LEU A 45 -21.86 -0.39 -4.71
CA LEU A 45 -21.50 -0.71 -6.09
C LEU A 45 -22.34 -1.87 -6.65
N LEU A 46 -22.65 -2.86 -5.81
CA LEU A 46 -23.43 -4.04 -6.17
C LEU A 46 -24.95 -3.79 -6.22
N LYS A 47 -25.42 -2.58 -5.90
CA LYS A 47 -26.86 -2.25 -6.01
C LYS A 47 -27.33 -2.41 -7.44
N GLY A 48 -28.39 -3.21 -7.62
CA GLY A 48 -29.03 -3.42 -8.91
C GLY A 48 -28.22 -4.29 -9.87
N VAL A 49 -27.28 -5.10 -9.37
CA VAL A 49 -26.55 -6.09 -10.19
C VAL A 49 -27.51 -6.87 -11.09
N ALA A 50 -27.06 -7.20 -12.30
CA ALA A 50 -27.90 -7.81 -13.33
C ALA A 50 -28.63 -9.07 -12.80
N PRO A 51 -29.94 -9.23 -13.09
CA PRO A 51 -30.71 -10.38 -12.60
C PRO A 51 -30.08 -11.72 -12.97
N GLY A 52 -30.04 -12.65 -12.02
CA GLY A 52 -29.44 -13.98 -12.21
C GLY A 52 -27.93 -14.04 -11.98
N THR A 53 -27.27 -12.89 -11.73
CA THR A 53 -25.85 -12.85 -11.37
C THR A 53 -25.62 -13.40 -9.96
N GLN A 54 -24.64 -14.29 -9.81
CA GLN A 54 -24.15 -14.71 -8.50
C GLN A 54 -23.10 -13.72 -8.01
N VAL A 55 -23.17 -13.31 -6.74
CA VAL A 55 -22.16 -12.41 -6.15
C VAL A 55 -21.46 -13.13 -5.01
N VAL A 56 -20.14 -13.16 -5.06
CA VAL A 56 -19.27 -13.86 -4.10
C VAL A 56 -18.27 -12.85 -3.53
N GLN A 57 -18.37 -12.59 -2.24
CA GLN A 57 -17.36 -11.80 -1.53
C GLN A 57 -16.17 -12.70 -1.21
N LEU A 58 -14.98 -12.33 -1.67
CA LEU A 58 -13.73 -13.00 -1.30
C LEU A 58 -13.38 -12.66 0.14
N ASP A 59 -13.02 -13.69 0.90
CA ASP A 59 -12.52 -13.57 2.26
C ASP A 59 -11.09 -13.00 2.23
N ALA A 60 -10.84 -11.93 2.98
CA ALA A 60 -9.53 -11.27 3.06
C ALA A 60 -8.43 -12.20 3.57
N SER A 61 -8.78 -13.19 4.40
CA SER A 61 -7.84 -14.07 5.09
C SER A 61 -7.40 -15.29 4.28
N LYS A 62 -7.95 -15.47 3.07
CA LYS A 62 -7.74 -16.66 2.23
C LYS A 62 -7.19 -16.30 0.87
N ASP A 63 -6.46 -17.22 0.25
CA ASP A 63 -5.96 -17.04 -1.12
C ASP A 63 -7.14 -16.84 -2.08
N GLY A 64 -7.27 -15.63 -2.65
CA GLY A 64 -8.43 -15.27 -3.48
C GLY A 64 -8.50 -16.04 -4.80
N LEU A 65 -7.36 -16.46 -5.37
CA LEU A 65 -7.37 -17.31 -6.56
C LEU A 65 -7.92 -18.70 -6.23
N GLN A 66 -7.53 -19.26 -5.09
CA GLN A 66 -8.07 -20.54 -4.66
C GLN A 66 -9.57 -20.46 -4.36
N GLN A 67 -10.03 -19.36 -3.75
CA GLN A 67 -11.47 -19.14 -3.52
C GLN A 67 -12.28 -19.10 -4.83
N ILE A 68 -11.75 -18.43 -5.86
CA ILE A 68 -12.38 -18.40 -7.19
C ILE A 68 -12.41 -19.80 -7.80
N ALA A 69 -11.28 -20.52 -7.77
CA ALA A 69 -11.18 -21.89 -8.28
C ALA A 69 -12.17 -22.85 -7.58
N ASP A 70 -12.22 -22.82 -6.24
CA ASP A 70 -13.11 -23.68 -5.46
C ASP A 70 -14.59 -23.38 -5.74
N TYR A 71 -14.94 -22.11 -5.92
CA TYR A 71 -16.30 -21.72 -6.29
C TYR A 71 -16.66 -22.26 -7.68
N LEU A 72 -15.83 -22.05 -8.68
CA LEU A 72 -16.10 -22.49 -10.06
C LEU A 72 -16.13 -24.02 -10.17
N GLY A 73 -15.24 -24.72 -9.47
CA GLY A 73 -15.23 -26.19 -9.42
C GLY A 73 -16.55 -26.77 -8.88
N SER A 74 -17.23 -26.05 -7.99
CA SER A 74 -18.54 -26.44 -7.45
C SER A 74 -19.75 -25.84 -8.20
N HIS A 75 -19.53 -24.89 -9.11
CA HIS A 75 -20.58 -24.15 -9.83
C HIS A 75 -20.31 -24.15 -11.34
N GLN A 76 -20.59 -25.30 -11.96
CA GLN A 76 -20.42 -25.49 -13.41
C GLN A 76 -21.41 -24.64 -14.22
N GLY A 77 -21.06 -24.37 -15.49
CA GLY A 77 -21.91 -23.59 -16.39
C GLY A 77 -21.71 -22.08 -16.32
N VAL A 78 -20.58 -21.61 -15.78
CA VAL A 78 -20.22 -20.17 -15.74
C VAL A 78 -19.58 -19.78 -17.06
N SER A 79 -20.12 -18.75 -17.72
CA SER A 79 -19.56 -18.19 -18.96
C SER A 79 -18.97 -16.80 -18.77
N SER A 80 -19.23 -16.13 -17.64
CA SER A 80 -18.65 -14.82 -17.32
C SER A 80 -18.21 -14.79 -15.86
N VAL A 81 -16.92 -14.57 -15.65
CA VAL A 81 -16.35 -14.24 -14.34
C VAL A 81 -16.04 -12.76 -14.34
N GLN A 82 -16.55 -12.02 -13.36
CA GLN A 82 -16.26 -10.60 -13.19
C GLN A 82 -15.59 -10.40 -11.84
N ILE A 83 -14.47 -9.69 -11.83
CA ILE A 83 -13.66 -9.49 -10.63
C ILE A 83 -13.64 -8.00 -10.32
N ILE A 84 -14.06 -7.63 -9.12
CA ILE A 84 -14.00 -6.27 -8.60
C ILE A 84 -12.97 -6.26 -7.49
N ALA A 85 -11.87 -5.57 -7.72
CA ALA A 85 -10.72 -5.62 -6.84
C ALA A 85 -9.90 -4.33 -6.94
N HIS A 86 -8.95 -4.15 -6.04
CA HIS A 86 -7.95 -3.10 -6.19
C HIS A 86 -6.80 -3.58 -7.08
N GLY A 87 -6.30 -2.70 -7.94
CA GLY A 87 -5.15 -2.98 -8.81
C GLY A 87 -4.32 -1.74 -9.11
N ASN A 88 -3.25 -1.99 -9.85
CA ASN A 88 -2.32 -1.03 -10.46
C ASN A 88 -1.66 -1.68 -11.69
N SER A 89 -0.80 -0.97 -12.41
CA SER A 89 -0.12 -1.47 -13.62
C SER A 89 0.52 -2.85 -13.42
N GLY A 90 -0.13 -3.86 -14.01
CA GLY A 90 0.28 -5.26 -13.97
C GLY A 90 0.12 -5.93 -12.61
N ASP A 91 -0.84 -5.52 -11.78
CA ASP A 91 -1.17 -6.20 -10.53
C ASP A 91 -2.65 -6.13 -10.10
N LEU A 92 -3.03 -7.04 -9.20
CA LEU A 92 -4.38 -7.25 -8.70
C LEU A 92 -4.36 -7.85 -7.29
N TRP A 93 -5.27 -7.38 -6.42
CA TRP A 93 -5.49 -7.91 -5.07
C TRP A 93 -6.74 -8.79 -4.98
N LEU A 94 -6.58 -10.02 -4.46
CA LEU A 94 -7.67 -11.00 -4.31
C LEU A 94 -7.53 -11.78 -2.99
N GLY A 95 -8.38 -11.51 -2.00
CA GLY A 95 -8.24 -12.10 -0.66
C GLY A 95 -6.87 -11.77 -0.08
N SER A 96 -6.13 -12.76 0.42
CA SER A 96 -4.75 -12.58 0.88
C SER A 96 -3.70 -12.58 -0.25
N THR A 97 -4.12 -12.63 -1.52
CA THR A 97 -3.25 -12.81 -2.68
C THR A 97 -2.98 -11.48 -3.39
N TYR A 98 -1.71 -11.10 -3.48
CA TYR A 98 -1.21 -10.14 -4.45
C TYR A 98 -0.74 -10.87 -5.70
N LEU A 99 -1.47 -10.72 -6.80
CA LEU A 99 -1.13 -11.27 -8.10
C LEU A 99 -0.54 -10.17 -8.98
N SER A 100 0.59 -10.43 -9.63
CA SER A 100 1.23 -9.43 -10.49
C SER A 100 1.96 -10.06 -11.68
N ALA A 101 2.35 -9.24 -12.65
CA ALA A 101 3.19 -9.64 -13.78
C ALA A 101 4.46 -10.39 -13.34
N ASP A 102 4.98 -10.06 -12.15
CA ASP A 102 6.23 -10.63 -11.63
C ASP A 102 6.04 -12.02 -11.01
N ASN A 103 4.81 -12.38 -10.62
CA ASN A 103 4.52 -13.64 -9.91
C ASN A 103 3.43 -14.53 -10.55
N VAL A 104 2.76 -14.06 -11.60
CA VAL A 104 1.59 -14.74 -12.23
C VAL A 104 1.92 -16.16 -12.71
N THR A 105 3.11 -16.39 -13.26
CA THR A 105 3.55 -17.71 -13.74
C THR A 105 3.60 -18.75 -12.62
N ALA A 106 3.95 -18.33 -11.40
CA ALA A 106 3.97 -19.22 -10.23
C ALA A 106 2.55 -19.64 -9.79
N ARG A 107 1.51 -18.96 -10.29
CA ARG A 107 0.09 -19.26 -10.04
C ARG A 107 -0.59 -20.00 -11.19
N SER A 108 0.18 -20.48 -12.17
CA SER A 108 -0.32 -21.16 -13.37
C SER A 108 -1.28 -22.32 -13.09
N ALA A 109 -1.02 -23.14 -12.07
CA ALA A 109 -1.87 -24.29 -11.74
C ALA A 109 -3.31 -23.88 -11.34
N VAL A 110 -3.45 -22.88 -10.44
CA VAL A 110 -4.77 -22.42 -10.00
C VAL A 110 -5.47 -21.60 -11.09
N LEU A 111 -4.73 -20.83 -11.88
CA LEU A 111 -5.28 -20.10 -13.03
C LEU A 111 -5.81 -21.04 -14.11
N ALA A 112 -5.08 -22.13 -14.39
CA ALA A 112 -5.54 -23.16 -15.30
C ALA A 112 -6.82 -23.84 -14.77
N GLN A 113 -6.91 -24.12 -13.47
CA GLN A 113 -8.12 -24.68 -12.86
C GLN A 113 -9.33 -23.76 -13.03
N ILE A 114 -9.19 -22.46 -12.70
CA ILE A 114 -10.23 -21.43 -12.92
C ILE A 114 -10.70 -21.48 -14.37
N GLY A 115 -9.73 -21.51 -15.29
CA GLY A 115 -9.98 -21.67 -16.71
C GLY A 115 -10.83 -22.90 -17.02
N GLN A 116 -10.39 -24.09 -16.63
CA GLN A 116 -11.06 -25.36 -16.95
C GLN A 116 -12.48 -25.46 -16.39
N ASP A 117 -12.76 -24.84 -15.24
CA ASP A 117 -14.07 -24.88 -14.61
C ASP A 117 -15.08 -23.89 -15.22
N MET A 118 -14.63 -23.00 -16.11
CA MET A 118 -15.51 -22.14 -16.91
C MET A 118 -15.96 -22.84 -18.20
N ASN A 119 -17.11 -22.41 -18.73
CA ASN A 119 -17.58 -22.82 -20.04
C ASN A 119 -16.57 -22.48 -21.15
N ALA A 120 -16.50 -23.30 -22.19
CA ALA A 120 -15.69 -23.01 -23.38
C ALA A 120 -16.04 -21.61 -23.95
N GLY A 121 -15.00 -20.81 -24.24
CA GLY A 121 -15.13 -19.42 -24.69
C GLY A 121 -15.72 -18.45 -23.67
N GLY A 122 -15.77 -18.78 -22.36
CA GLY A 122 -16.16 -17.82 -21.33
C GLY A 122 -15.10 -16.76 -21.06
N ASP A 123 -15.54 -15.60 -20.57
CA ASP A 123 -14.70 -14.41 -20.38
C ASP A 123 -14.45 -14.08 -18.91
N ILE A 124 -13.31 -13.43 -18.65
CA ILE A 124 -12.98 -12.85 -17.34
C ILE A 124 -12.86 -11.32 -17.49
N LEU A 125 -13.73 -10.58 -16.80
CA LEU A 125 -13.75 -9.12 -16.79
C LEU A 125 -13.16 -8.62 -15.46
N ILE A 126 -12.07 -7.87 -15.51
CA ILE A 126 -11.33 -7.39 -14.33
C ILE A 126 -11.53 -5.88 -14.16
N TYR A 127 -12.39 -5.51 -13.21
CA TYR A 127 -12.60 -4.14 -12.75
C TYR A 127 -11.62 -3.84 -11.62
N ALA A 128 -10.47 -3.26 -11.98
CA ALA A 128 -9.44 -2.83 -11.05
C ALA A 128 -8.56 -1.75 -11.71
N CYS A 129 -8.30 -0.66 -11.00
CA CYS A 129 -7.62 0.50 -11.57
C CYS A 129 -6.29 0.13 -12.22
N ASN A 130 -6.07 0.61 -13.44
CA ASN A 130 -4.80 0.56 -14.15
C ASN A 130 -4.20 -0.86 -14.33
N THR A 131 -4.95 -1.93 -14.09
CA THR A 131 -4.42 -3.31 -14.13
C THR A 131 -3.72 -3.63 -15.45
N ALA A 132 -4.27 -3.11 -16.55
CA ALA A 132 -3.76 -3.26 -17.90
C ALA A 132 -2.96 -2.04 -18.41
N GLU A 133 -2.57 -1.12 -17.53
CA GLU A 133 -1.84 0.09 -17.92
C GLU A 133 -0.41 -0.24 -18.38
N GLY A 134 -0.05 0.22 -19.58
CA GLY A 134 1.31 0.12 -20.14
C GLY A 134 1.79 -1.32 -20.41
N ASP A 135 3.02 -1.46 -20.89
CA ASP A 135 3.57 -2.75 -21.33
C ASP A 135 3.52 -3.84 -20.24
N LYS A 136 3.72 -3.42 -18.98
CA LYS A 136 3.63 -4.33 -17.82
C LYS A 136 2.21 -4.83 -17.60
N GLY A 137 1.21 -3.95 -17.64
CA GLY A 137 -0.19 -4.32 -17.49
C GLY A 137 -0.70 -5.19 -18.64
N ILE A 138 -0.33 -4.85 -19.86
CA ILE A 138 -0.65 -5.64 -21.06
C ILE A 138 -0.07 -7.06 -20.94
N SER A 139 1.22 -7.18 -20.61
CA SER A 139 1.86 -8.50 -20.42
C SER A 139 1.23 -9.32 -19.31
N PHE A 140 0.74 -8.65 -18.25
CA PHE A 140 0.03 -9.31 -17.17
C PHE A 140 -1.32 -9.88 -17.64
N VAL A 141 -2.10 -9.09 -18.36
CA VAL A 141 -3.40 -9.51 -18.94
C VAL A 141 -3.22 -10.65 -19.94
N ASP A 142 -2.21 -10.57 -20.83
CA ASP A 142 -1.86 -11.65 -21.75
C ASP A 142 -1.48 -12.95 -21.02
N SER A 143 -0.73 -12.82 -19.92
CA SER A 143 -0.37 -13.98 -19.09
C SER A 143 -1.59 -14.61 -18.43
N LEU A 144 -2.54 -13.81 -17.92
CA LEU A 144 -3.80 -14.32 -17.39
C LEU A 144 -4.61 -15.05 -18.46
N ALA A 145 -4.72 -14.48 -19.65
CA ALA A 145 -5.44 -15.10 -20.76
C ALA A 145 -4.83 -16.44 -21.16
N SER A 146 -3.51 -16.47 -21.30
CA SER A 146 -2.74 -17.68 -21.63
C SER A 146 -2.88 -18.77 -20.56
N LEU A 147 -2.78 -18.40 -19.28
CA LEU A 147 -2.80 -19.35 -18.16
C LEU A 147 -4.19 -19.88 -17.83
N THR A 148 -5.23 -19.08 -18.03
CA THR A 148 -6.63 -19.50 -17.85
C THR A 148 -7.21 -20.14 -19.11
N GLY A 149 -6.68 -19.83 -20.30
CA GLY A 149 -7.29 -20.20 -21.56
C GLY A 149 -8.64 -19.49 -21.81
N ARG A 150 -8.81 -18.30 -21.21
CA ARG A 150 -10.02 -17.47 -21.30
C ARG A 150 -9.67 -16.10 -21.85
N ASP A 151 -10.65 -15.49 -22.51
CA ASP A 151 -10.53 -14.11 -22.96
C ASP A 151 -10.68 -13.19 -21.74
N ILE A 152 -9.76 -12.22 -21.60
CA ILE A 152 -9.66 -11.32 -20.46
C ILE A 152 -9.93 -9.91 -20.93
N ALA A 153 -10.77 -9.16 -20.22
CA ALA A 153 -10.87 -7.71 -20.37
C ALA A 153 -10.47 -7.03 -19.05
N ALA A 154 -9.70 -5.94 -19.10
CA ALA A 154 -9.24 -5.23 -17.92
C ALA A 154 -9.10 -3.72 -18.18
N SER A 155 -9.24 -2.92 -17.11
CA SER A 155 -9.03 -1.46 -17.19
C SER A 155 -7.54 -1.11 -17.31
N SER A 156 -7.23 -0.21 -18.23
CA SER A 156 -5.90 0.41 -18.42
C SER A 156 -5.77 1.77 -17.73
N ASN A 157 -6.88 2.28 -17.18
CA ASN A 157 -6.95 3.55 -16.48
C ASN A 157 -7.69 3.40 -15.14
N ARG A 158 -7.95 4.52 -14.47
CA ARG A 158 -8.60 4.55 -13.17
C ARG A 158 -10.05 4.04 -13.28
N THR A 159 -10.37 2.99 -12.53
CA THR A 159 -11.73 2.45 -12.43
C THR A 159 -12.49 3.04 -11.24
N GLY A 160 -13.71 3.55 -11.49
CA GLY A 160 -14.56 4.18 -10.48
C GLY A 160 -14.38 5.71 -10.39
N THR A 161 -14.46 6.29 -9.19
CA THR A 161 -14.42 7.75 -9.03
C THR A 161 -13.11 8.35 -9.55
N GLY A 162 -13.23 9.33 -10.45
CA GLY A 162 -12.10 10.00 -11.10
C GLY A 162 -11.60 9.32 -12.37
N GLY A 163 -12.26 8.24 -12.81
CA GLY A 163 -12.09 7.65 -14.14
C GLY A 163 -13.41 7.08 -14.65
N ASP A 164 -13.43 5.85 -15.14
CA ASP A 164 -14.64 5.23 -15.69
C ASP A 164 -14.76 3.72 -15.35
N TRP A 165 -15.63 2.98 -16.04
CA TRP A 165 -15.89 1.55 -15.80
C TRP A 165 -15.65 0.71 -17.06
N THR A 166 -14.98 1.29 -18.05
CA THR A 166 -14.62 0.65 -19.31
C THR A 166 -13.43 -0.28 -19.06
N LEU A 167 -13.39 -1.37 -19.81
CA LEU A 167 -12.25 -2.28 -19.88
C LEU A 167 -11.61 -2.07 -21.24
N GLU A 168 -10.56 -1.26 -21.32
CA GLU A 168 -9.99 -0.84 -22.60
C GLU A 168 -9.08 -1.89 -23.23
N VAL A 169 -8.50 -2.77 -22.42
CA VAL A 169 -7.62 -3.83 -22.88
C VAL A 169 -8.40 -5.14 -22.84
N ALA A 170 -8.36 -5.86 -23.96
CA ALA A 170 -8.96 -7.17 -24.08
C ALA A 170 -8.05 -8.14 -24.84
N THR A 171 -8.06 -9.40 -24.45
CA THR A 171 -7.52 -10.52 -25.23
C THR A 171 -8.68 -11.24 -25.92
N GLY A 172 -8.54 -11.56 -27.20
CA GLY A 172 -9.58 -12.29 -27.93
C GLY A 172 -10.87 -11.47 -28.12
N SER A 173 -12.02 -12.16 -28.14
CA SER A 173 -13.34 -11.53 -28.27
C SER A 173 -14.03 -11.57 -26.92
N ILE A 174 -14.73 -10.49 -26.56
CA ILE A 174 -15.44 -10.41 -25.28
C ILE A 174 -16.94 -10.38 -25.58
N GLU A 175 -17.62 -11.50 -25.34
CA GLU A 175 -19.09 -11.61 -25.50
C GLU A 175 -19.84 -11.24 -24.21
N SER A 176 -19.16 -11.34 -23.07
CA SER A 176 -19.73 -11.04 -21.75
C SER A 176 -19.99 -9.55 -21.57
N HIS A 177 -21.13 -9.25 -20.93
CA HIS A 177 -21.52 -7.88 -20.57
C HIS A 177 -21.30 -7.66 -19.08
N THR A 178 -21.05 -6.42 -18.68
CA THR A 178 -20.95 -6.06 -17.26
C THR A 178 -22.23 -6.44 -16.50
N ALA A 179 -22.05 -7.04 -15.32
CA ALA A 179 -23.14 -7.30 -14.39
C ALA A 179 -23.44 -6.07 -13.51
N LEU A 180 -22.54 -5.09 -13.47
CA LEU A 180 -22.71 -3.89 -12.67
C LEU A 180 -23.78 -2.98 -13.27
N SER A 181 -24.64 -2.44 -12.40
CA SER A 181 -25.69 -1.54 -12.82
C SER A 181 -25.16 -0.12 -12.99
N TYR A 182 -25.77 0.66 -13.88
CA TYR A 182 -25.45 2.08 -14.00
C TYR A 182 -25.63 2.82 -12.67
N GLN A 183 -26.66 2.47 -11.89
CA GLN A 183 -26.92 3.08 -10.58
C GLN A 183 -25.78 2.77 -9.59
N GLY A 184 -25.31 1.52 -9.53
CA GLY A 184 -24.20 1.12 -8.67
C GLY A 184 -22.90 1.82 -9.08
N MET A 185 -22.58 1.79 -10.37
CA MET A 185 -21.38 2.42 -10.94
C MET A 185 -21.34 3.95 -10.73
N SER A 186 -22.46 4.65 -10.91
CA SER A 186 -22.56 6.10 -10.73
C SER A 186 -22.66 6.53 -9.26
N GLY A 187 -23.15 5.64 -8.39
CA GLY A 187 -23.25 5.88 -6.95
C GLY A 187 -21.95 5.62 -6.19
N TYR A 188 -21.02 4.86 -6.75
CA TYR A 188 -19.79 4.44 -6.07
C TYR A 188 -18.78 5.58 -5.92
N GLN A 189 -18.49 5.97 -4.68
CA GLN A 189 -17.70 7.17 -4.34
C GLN A 189 -16.19 6.95 -4.25
N TYR A 190 -15.71 5.75 -4.59
CA TYR A 190 -14.29 5.39 -4.49
C TYR A 190 -13.73 4.94 -5.83
N SER A 191 -12.40 4.87 -5.91
CA SER A 191 -11.69 4.23 -7.01
C SER A 191 -11.17 2.87 -6.56
N LEU A 192 -11.04 1.95 -7.51
CA LEU A 192 -10.49 0.61 -7.29
C LEU A 192 -8.94 0.59 -7.36
N ALA A 193 -8.30 1.61 -6.78
CA ALA A 193 -6.84 1.76 -6.74
C ALA A 193 -6.32 1.50 -5.33
N THR A 194 -5.17 0.85 -5.21
CA THR A 194 -4.40 0.78 -3.97
C THR A 194 -2.94 0.97 -4.31
N ILE A 195 -2.20 1.65 -3.44
CA ILE A 195 -0.75 1.82 -3.63
C ILE A 195 -0.05 0.68 -2.93
N THR A 196 0.61 -0.19 -3.71
CA THR A 196 1.26 -1.39 -3.18
C THR A 196 2.77 -1.17 -3.06
N VAL A 197 3.30 -1.44 -1.87
CA VAL A 197 4.73 -1.53 -1.59
C VAL A 197 5.21 -2.93 -2.00
N THR A 198 6.15 -2.98 -2.94
CA THR A 198 6.64 -4.24 -3.53
C THR A 198 7.99 -4.68 -3.00
N ASN A 199 8.67 -3.85 -2.22
CA ASN A 199 9.94 -4.23 -1.59
C ASN A 199 10.22 -3.48 -0.28
N GLY A 200 11.12 -4.06 0.53
CA GLY A 200 11.54 -3.54 1.84
C GLY A 200 12.69 -2.53 1.81
N ALA A 201 13.01 -1.93 0.66
CA ALA A 201 14.08 -0.94 0.56
C ALA A 201 13.70 0.39 1.20
N ASP A 202 14.69 1.16 1.68
CA ASP A 202 14.48 2.50 2.28
C ASP A 202 13.93 3.52 1.27
N SER A 203 14.27 3.37 -0.02
CA SER A 203 13.87 4.27 -1.10
C SER A 203 13.94 3.57 -2.46
N GLY A 204 13.47 4.26 -3.51
CA GLY A 204 13.40 3.74 -4.87
C GLY A 204 12.02 3.20 -5.23
N VAL A 205 11.85 2.80 -6.49
CA VAL A 205 10.59 2.25 -7.01
C VAL A 205 10.14 1.05 -6.18
N GLY A 206 8.86 1.01 -5.82
CA GLY A 206 8.27 -0.07 -5.03
C GLY A 206 8.50 0.03 -3.50
N SER A 207 9.30 0.99 -3.02
CA SER A 207 9.49 1.21 -1.58
C SER A 207 8.30 1.92 -0.93
N LEU A 208 8.15 1.75 0.39
CA LEU A 208 7.15 2.49 1.19
C LEU A 208 7.32 4.01 1.05
N ARG A 209 8.57 4.50 0.96
CA ARG A 209 8.83 5.93 0.79
C ARG A 209 8.32 6.46 -0.54
N ALA A 210 8.50 5.69 -1.62
CA ALA A 210 7.95 6.04 -2.92
C ALA A 210 6.41 6.03 -2.89
N ALA A 211 5.80 5.02 -2.26
CA ALA A 211 4.36 4.92 -2.08
C ALA A 211 3.76 6.13 -1.33
N LEU A 212 4.36 6.54 -0.20
CA LEU A 212 3.93 7.73 0.55
C LEU A 212 4.10 9.02 -0.26
N SER A 213 5.12 9.07 -1.14
CA SER A 213 5.33 10.22 -2.03
C SER A 213 4.26 10.31 -3.12
N SER A 214 3.85 9.19 -3.71
CA SER A 214 2.84 9.15 -4.77
C SER A 214 1.40 9.24 -4.26
N ALA A 215 1.14 8.85 -3.01
CA ALA A 215 -0.19 8.88 -2.41
C ALA A 215 -0.82 10.27 -2.43
N VAL A 216 -2.14 10.34 -2.54
CA VAL A 216 -2.96 11.52 -2.28
C VAL A 216 -3.76 11.34 -0.99
N ALA A 217 -4.38 12.42 -0.51
CA ALA A 217 -5.15 12.36 0.72
C ALA A 217 -6.36 11.42 0.58
N GLY A 218 -6.53 10.49 1.52
CA GLY A 218 -7.56 9.46 1.53
C GLY A 218 -7.08 8.09 1.04
N ASP A 219 -5.88 8.00 0.44
CA ASP A 219 -5.37 6.73 -0.08
C ASP A 219 -5.06 5.73 1.03
N THR A 220 -5.08 4.46 0.64
CA THR A 220 -4.54 3.35 1.43
C THR A 220 -3.27 2.83 0.74
N VAL A 221 -2.20 2.73 1.53
CA VAL A 221 -0.92 2.13 1.13
C VAL A 221 -0.83 0.76 1.78
N THR A 222 -0.65 -0.29 1.01
CA THR A 222 -0.48 -1.67 1.52
C THR A 222 0.82 -2.31 1.02
N PHE A 223 1.07 -3.57 1.36
CA PHE A 223 2.31 -4.27 1.03
C PHE A 223 2.00 -5.55 0.28
N SER A 224 2.79 -5.87 -0.75
CA SER A 224 2.62 -7.04 -1.61
C SER A 224 2.81 -8.40 -0.94
N THR A 225 3.39 -8.46 0.26
CA THR A 225 3.76 -9.73 0.90
C THR A 225 3.80 -9.60 2.42
N ALA A 226 3.18 -10.57 3.11
CA ALA A 226 3.24 -10.69 4.57
C ALA A 226 4.67 -11.02 5.04
N GLY A 227 5.05 -10.54 6.22
CA GLY A 227 6.40 -10.68 6.76
C GLY A 227 7.43 -9.70 6.17
N MET A 228 7.00 -8.76 5.31
CA MET A 228 7.91 -7.76 4.74
C MET A 228 8.57 -6.93 5.84
N THR A 229 9.89 -6.76 5.75
CA THR A 229 10.64 -5.83 6.59
C THR A 229 11.16 -4.65 5.79
N VAL A 230 10.67 -3.45 6.10
CA VAL A 230 11.16 -2.18 5.55
C VAL A 230 12.29 -1.67 6.44
N ASN A 231 13.51 -1.67 5.89
CA ASN A 231 14.71 -1.25 6.62
C ASN A 231 15.06 0.20 6.30
N LEU A 232 14.87 1.11 7.27
CA LEU A 232 15.06 2.54 7.07
C LEU A 232 16.50 2.99 7.31
N ASN A 233 17.03 3.80 6.41
CA ASN A 233 18.25 4.57 6.64
C ASN A 233 17.93 6.00 7.07
N THR A 234 16.76 6.50 6.67
CA THR A 234 16.26 7.83 7.04
C THR A 234 14.82 7.75 7.49
N GLN A 235 14.37 8.72 8.28
CA GLN A 235 13.01 8.77 8.80
C GLN A 235 11.94 8.75 7.69
N LEU A 236 10.83 8.05 7.91
CA LEU A 236 9.60 8.21 7.11
C LEU A 236 8.75 9.37 7.64
N VAL A 237 8.28 10.23 6.74
CA VAL A 237 7.38 11.35 7.07
C VAL A 237 6.01 11.11 6.45
N ILE A 238 4.98 11.10 7.29
CA ILE A 238 3.58 11.04 6.88
C ILE A 238 3.05 12.47 6.84
N SER A 239 2.90 12.99 5.62
CA SER A 239 2.52 14.37 5.34
C SER A 239 1.11 14.54 4.76
N LYS A 240 0.38 13.43 4.57
CA LYS A 240 -0.95 13.39 3.94
C LYS A 240 -1.86 12.52 4.78
N ASN A 241 -3.17 12.80 4.72
CA ASN A 241 -4.15 11.95 5.37
C ASN A 241 -4.22 10.62 4.62
N LEU A 242 -3.84 9.51 5.23
CA LEU A 242 -3.82 8.20 4.57
C LEU A 242 -3.82 7.07 5.60
N THR A 243 -4.08 5.87 5.12
CA THR A 243 -3.89 4.63 5.87
C THR A 243 -2.66 3.90 5.35
N ILE A 244 -1.81 3.41 6.26
CA ILE A 244 -0.79 2.40 5.95
C ILE A 244 -1.29 1.08 6.52
N GLU A 245 -1.66 0.16 5.63
CA GLU A 245 -2.31 -1.12 5.93
C GLU A 245 -1.31 -2.27 5.83
N GLY A 246 -0.89 -2.79 6.97
CA GLY A 246 0.05 -3.90 7.11
C GLY A 246 -0.56 -5.17 7.67
N ASP A 247 -1.87 -5.23 7.94
CA ASP A 247 -2.61 -6.46 8.26
C ASP A 247 -3.21 -6.99 6.95
N LEU A 248 -2.42 -7.76 6.20
CA LEU A 248 -2.75 -8.12 4.82
C LEU A 248 -3.92 -9.10 4.79
N ASP A 249 -4.06 -9.95 5.80
CA ASP A 249 -5.08 -11.00 5.88
C ASP A 249 -6.27 -10.62 6.79
N HIS A 250 -6.24 -9.42 7.39
CA HIS A 250 -7.26 -8.86 8.27
C HIS A 250 -7.54 -9.73 9.51
N ASN A 251 -6.52 -10.42 10.01
CA ASN A 251 -6.63 -11.28 11.18
C ASN A 251 -6.41 -10.54 12.52
N GLY A 252 -6.09 -9.25 12.48
CA GLY A 252 -5.82 -8.41 13.64
C GLY A 252 -4.39 -8.52 14.18
N THR A 253 -3.47 -9.14 13.43
CA THR A 253 -2.05 -9.27 13.79
C THR A 253 -1.17 -8.56 12.76
N PRO A 254 -0.08 -7.89 13.20
CA PRO A 254 0.76 -7.14 12.27
C PRO A 254 1.64 -8.05 11.41
N ASP A 255 1.53 -7.93 10.08
CA ASP A 255 2.34 -8.70 9.13
C ASP A 255 3.61 -7.98 8.68
N VAL A 256 3.67 -6.64 8.84
CA VAL A 256 4.72 -5.83 8.24
C VAL A 256 5.57 -5.17 9.31
N THR A 257 6.90 -5.28 9.18
CA THR A 257 7.86 -4.65 10.08
C THR A 257 8.48 -3.41 9.45
N ILE A 258 8.38 -2.27 10.14
CA ILE A 258 9.09 -1.03 9.79
C ILE A 258 10.19 -0.80 10.82
N SER A 259 11.44 -0.92 10.37
CA SER A 259 12.63 -0.93 11.24
C SER A 259 13.48 0.31 11.01
N GLY A 260 13.69 1.09 12.08
CA GLY A 260 14.66 2.19 12.09
C GLY A 260 16.13 1.74 12.12
N GLN A 261 16.39 0.44 12.27
CA GLN A 261 17.73 -0.19 12.34
C GLN A 261 18.68 0.40 13.41
N TYR A 262 18.14 1.07 14.41
CA TYR A 262 18.85 1.95 15.34
C TYR A 262 19.68 3.04 14.64
N LYS A 263 19.31 3.42 13.41
CA LYS A 263 19.95 4.49 12.62
C LYS A 263 19.13 5.77 12.63
N THR A 264 17.81 5.66 12.75
CA THR A 264 16.89 6.79 12.57
C THR A 264 15.60 6.62 13.37
N GLN A 265 14.85 7.70 13.53
CA GLN A 265 13.47 7.65 14.01
C GLN A 265 12.59 7.04 12.93
N VAL A 266 11.66 6.13 13.29
CA VAL A 266 10.92 5.38 12.28
C VAL A 266 9.93 6.28 11.54
N PHE A 267 8.98 6.88 12.27
CA PHE A 267 7.93 7.74 11.71
C PHE A 267 7.90 9.14 12.33
N THR A 268 7.64 10.14 11.48
CA THR A 268 7.05 11.42 11.89
C THR A 268 5.71 11.60 11.20
N VAL A 269 4.68 11.97 11.95
CA VAL A 269 3.37 12.41 11.42
C VAL A 269 3.28 13.92 11.56
N ASN A 270 3.09 14.62 10.45
CA ASN A 270 3.07 16.09 10.43
C ASN A 270 1.82 16.67 11.11
N SER A 271 1.94 17.93 11.54
CA SER A 271 0.80 18.70 12.05
C SER A 271 -0.30 18.83 11.00
N GLY A 272 -1.56 18.71 11.43
CA GLY A 272 -2.74 18.77 10.55
C GLY A 272 -3.01 17.50 9.74
N VAL A 273 -2.19 16.45 9.87
CA VAL A 273 -2.42 15.15 9.24
C VAL A 273 -3.28 14.27 10.13
N THR A 274 -4.24 13.56 9.53
CA THR A 274 -4.94 12.41 10.13
C THR A 274 -4.49 11.13 9.44
N ALA A 275 -3.73 10.30 10.13
CA ALA A 275 -3.20 9.06 9.59
C ALA A 275 -3.60 7.84 10.43
N THR A 276 -3.76 6.71 9.76
CA THR A 276 -3.97 5.41 10.41
C THR A 276 -2.80 4.50 10.06
N LEU A 277 -2.22 3.86 11.07
CA LEU A 277 -1.31 2.73 10.90
C LEU A 277 -2.04 1.48 11.37
N ASP A 278 -2.15 0.49 10.51
CA ASP A 278 -2.78 -0.79 10.83
C ASP A 278 -1.81 -1.94 10.55
N GLY A 279 -1.78 -2.94 11.44
CA GLY A 279 -0.98 -4.15 11.23
C GLY A 279 0.53 -3.93 11.07
N LEU A 280 1.12 -2.94 11.75
CA LEU A 280 2.56 -2.68 11.70
C LEU A 280 3.31 -3.06 12.97
N VAL A 281 4.51 -3.64 12.82
CA VAL A 281 5.55 -3.66 13.85
C VAL A 281 6.49 -2.49 13.63
N ILE A 282 6.52 -1.53 14.56
CA ILE A 282 7.36 -0.34 14.50
C ILE A 282 8.50 -0.50 15.49
N THR A 283 9.70 -0.72 14.96
CA THR A 283 10.81 -1.20 15.80
C THR A 283 12.16 -0.56 15.48
N LYS A 284 13.08 -0.70 16.46
CA LYS A 284 14.48 -0.29 16.33
C LYS A 284 14.65 1.15 15.88
N GLY A 285 13.74 2.05 16.26
CA GLY A 285 13.91 3.48 16.11
C GLY A 285 14.96 3.99 17.09
N LEU A 286 15.86 4.88 16.63
CA LEU A 286 16.82 5.56 17.48
C LEU A 286 16.77 7.07 17.24
N MET A 287 16.69 7.84 18.32
CA MET A 287 16.82 9.29 18.28
C MET A 287 17.60 9.77 19.51
N ALA A 288 18.66 10.55 19.27
CA ALA A 288 19.47 11.16 20.33
C ALA A 288 19.46 12.68 20.16
N GLY A 289 19.38 13.39 21.29
CA GLY A 289 19.24 14.83 21.31
C GLY A 289 20.60 15.49 21.32
N ASN A 290 20.67 16.65 20.68
CA ASN A 290 21.89 17.45 20.73
C ASN A 290 22.12 17.94 22.16
N GLY A 291 23.37 17.89 22.62
CA GLY A 291 23.76 18.55 23.85
C GLY A 291 23.52 20.06 23.77
N GLY A 292 23.25 20.69 24.90
CA GLY A 292 23.18 22.14 25.02
C GLY A 292 24.54 22.78 24.75
N ASN A 293 24.51 24.02 24.25
CA ASN A 293 25.72 24.78 23.99
C ASN A 293 26.44 25.17 25.29
N GLY A 294 27.77 25.12 25.30
CA GLY A 294 28.57 25.58 26.44
C GLY A 294 28.29 27.06 26.77
N GLY A 295 28.19 27.41 28.05
CA GLY A 295 27.84 28.76 28.51
C GLY A 295 26.34 29.09 28.46
N SER A 296 25.52 28.23 27.86
CA SER A 296 24.07 28.38 27.80
C SER A 296 23.43 27.43 28.80
N GLY A 297 22.80 27.96 29.86
CA GLY A 297 21.99 27.17 30.80
C GLY A 297 20.70 26.59 30.17
N THR A 298 20.69 26.41 28.86
CA THR A 298 19.55 25.91 28.11
C THR A 298 19.48 24.39 28.22
N THR A 299 18.27 23.90 28.48
CA THR A 299 17.94 22.49 28.38
C THR A 299 18.05 22.04 26.93
N ALA A 300 18.69 20.89 26.69
CA ALA A 300 18.64 20.24 25.38
C ALA A 300 17.19 20.06 24.91
N SER A 301 16.97 20.14 23.60
CA SER A 301 15.64 19.99 23.00
C SER A 301 14.98 18.69 23.45
N ASN A 302 13.70 18.78 23.85
CA ASN A 302 12.89 17.61 24.13
C ASN A 302 12.80 16.76 22.87
N LEU A 303 13.22 15.50 22.98
CA LEU A 303 13.11 14.58 21.86
C LEU A 303 11.76 13.92 21.85
N LEU A 304 11.24 13.79 20.64
CA LEU A 304 10.02 13.06 20.35
C LEU A 304 10.37 11.58 20.17
N GLY A 305 9.41 10.68 20.41
CA GLY A 305 9.65 9.25 20.51
C GLY A 305 10.39 8.66 19.31
N ALA A 306 11.42 7.85 19.53
CA ALA A 306 12.26 7.32 18.44
C ALA A 306 11.54 6.32 17.52
N GLY A 307 10.47 5.69 17.99
CA GLY A 307 9.58 4.93 17.11
C GLY A 307 8.73 5.87 16.28
N ILE A 308 7.85 6.62 16.95
CA ILE A 308 6.89 7.51 16.30
C ILE A 308 6.96 8.89 16.97
N SER A 309 7.10 9.93 16.15
CA SER A 309 6.84 11.31 16.53
C SER A 309 5.53 11.78 15.89
N ASN A 310 4.50 12.05 16.69
CA ASN A 310 3.21 12.48 16.17
C ASN A 310 2.93 13.96 16.50
N PHE A 311 2.75 14.77 15.45
CA PHE A 311 2.27 16.15 15.55
C PHE A 311 0.84 16.33 15.03
N GLY A 312 0.23 15.28 14.49
CA GLY A 312 -1.12 15.26 13.95
C GLY A 312 -2.08 14.40 14.78
N ASN A 313 -3.08 13.84 14.10
CA ASN A 313 -3.96 12.81 14.64
C ASN A 313 -3.53 11.45 14.09
N LEU A 314 -3.11 10.55 14.97
CA LEU A 314 -2.61 9.23 14.60
C LEU A 314 -3.41 8.15 15.30
N THR A 315 -4.04 7.29 14.49
CA THR A 315 -4.66 6.06 14.95
C THR A 315 -3.70 4.89 14.74
N LEU A 316 -3.56 4.05 15.76
CA LEU A 316 -2.80 2.81 15.71
C LEU A 316 -3.75 1.63 15.93
N ASN A 317 -3.94 0.82 14.91
CA ASN A 317 -4.73 -0.41 14.96
C ASN A 317 -3.79 -1.60 14.84
N ASN A 318 -3.90 -2.59 15.74
CA ASN A 318 -3.09 -3.82 15.63
C ASN A 318 -1.56 -3.57 15.52
N VAL A 319 -1.08 -2.42 16.03
CA VAL A 319 0.31 -2.00 15.91
C VAL A 319 1.12 -2.42 17.13
N SER A 320 2.31 -2.96 16.90
CA SER A 320 3.30 -3.23 17.94
C SER A 320 4.46 -2.23 17.88
N VAL A 321 4.61 -1.37 18.88
CA VAL A 321 5.71 -0.40 18.97
C VAL A 321 6.75 -0.91 19.98
N THR A 322 7.88 -1.44 19.50
CA THR A 322 8.83 -2.18 20.34
C THR A 322 10.29 -1.84 20.07
N ALA A 323 11.16 -2.00 21.08
CA ALA A 323 12.61 -1.85 20.93
C ALA A 323 13.06 -0.51 20.32
N ASN A 324 12.33 0.58 20.59
CA ASN A 324 12.67 1.94 20.17
C ASN A 324 13.35 2.69 21.33
N ALA A 325 14.39 3.48 21.04
CA ALA A 325 15.20 4.18 22.04
C ALA A 325 15.34 5.68 21.72
N ALA A 326 14.86 6.55 22.61
CA ALA A 326 15.05 7.99 22.53
C ALA A 326 15.84 8.50 23.75
N SER A 327 16.88 9.30 23.54
CA SER A 327 17.74 9.82 24.61
C SER A 327 17.88 11.33 24.50
N GLY A 328 17.33 12.09 25.45
CA GLY A 328 17.50 13.56 25.50
C GLY A 328 18.96 13.99 25.42
N GLY A 329 19.23 15.18 24.87
CA GLY A 329 20.60 15.71 24.84
C GLY A 329 21.11 16.11 26.22
N GLY A 330 22.43 16.19 26.41
CA GLY A 330 23.01 16.70 27.66
C GLY A 330 22.81 18.20 27.84
N GLY A 331 22.83 18.73 29.06
CA GLY A 331 22.78 20.18 29.29
C GLY A 331 24.10 20.86 28.94
N GLY A 332 24.03 22.11 28.46
CA GLY A 332 25.21 22.93 28.22
C GLY A 332 25.94 23.23 29.53
N GLY A 333 27.23 22.88 29.61
CA GLY A 333 28.08 23.27 30.73
C GLY A 333 28.53 24.73 30.56
N GLY A 334 28.41 25.57 31.59
CA GLY A 334 28.71 27.00 31.44
C GLY A 334 29.02 27.73 32.74
N VAL A 335 30.03 28.62 32.68
CA VAL A 335 30.36 29.60 33.70
C VAL A 335 29.50 30.85 33.57
N ALA A 336 28.88 31.30 34.65
CA ALA A 336 28.42 32.68 34.78
C ALA A 336 29.60 33.54 35.32
N GLY A 337 30.55 33.87 34.46
CA GLY A 337 31.69 34.75 34.75
C GLY A 337 32.91 34.08 35.44
N GLY A 338 33.97 33.85 34.66
CA GLY A 338 35.30 33.42 35.14
C GLY A 338 35.95 32.32 34.28
N ASP A 339 37.29 32.30 34.20
CA ASP A 339 38.10 31.31 33.45
C ASP A 339 38.23 29.97 34.21
N VAL A 340 37.11 29.30 34.47
CA VAL A 340 37.11 27.91 34.98
C VAL A 340 36.20 27.03 34.13
N GLY A 341 36.63 25.80 33.85
CA GLY A 341 35.85 24.84 33.05
C GLY A 341 34.66 24.28 33.85
N GLY A 342 33.43 24.53 33.40
CA GLY A 342 32.23 23.87 33.91
C GLY A 342 32.01 22.51 33.24
N ALA A 343 31.65 21.48 34.02
CA ALA A 343 31.31 20.16 33.48
C ALA A 343 29.91 20.19 32.82
N GLY A 344 29.81 19.67 31.59
CA GLY A 344 28.54 19.48 30.90
C GLY A 344 27.62 18.51 31.63
N GLY A 345 26.31 18.72 31.53
CA GLY A 345 25.31 17.83 32.10
C GLY A 345 25.22 16.54 31.29
N GLY A 346 25.10 15.39 31.96
CA GLY A 346 24.87 14.11 31.28
C GLY A 346 23.59 14.13 30.43
N GLY A 347 23.58 13.39 29.32
CA GLY A 347 22.37 13.21 28.49
C GLY A 347 21.22 12.59 29.28
N GLY A 348 19.98 12.79 28.80
CA GLY A 348 18.81 12.14 29.37
C GLY A 348 18.85 10.63 29.14
N ALA A 349 18.33 9.83 30.07
CA ALA A 349 18.27 8.38 29.89
C ALA A 349 17.36 7.97 28.71
N VAL A 350 17.55 6.73 28.21
CA VAL A 350 16.67 6.13 27.20
C VAL A 350 15.22 6.12 27.73
N GLY A 351 14.30 6.78 27.01
CA GLY A 351 12.90 6.93 27.41
C GLY A 351 12.32 8.35 27.27
N GLY A 352 13.00 9.26 26.58
CA GLY A 352 12.51 10.64 26.41
C GLY A 352 12.64 11.53 27.64
N GLY A 353 13.50 11.16 28.59
CA GLY A 353 13.78 11.99 29.77
C GLY A 353 14.51 13.29 29.40
N ASN A 354 14.28 14.34 30.20
CA ASN A 354 15.01 15.60 30.09
C ASN A 354 16.52 15.35 30.25
N GLY A 355 17.31 16.08 29.46
CA GLY A 355 18.75 16.17 29.64
C GLY A 355 19.14 16.60 31.06
N GLY A 356 20.26 16.09 31.57
CA GLY A 356 20.82 16.58 32.83
C GLY A 356 21.26 18.04 32.68
N HIS A 357 21.08 18.85 33.73
CA HIS A 357 21.57 20.23 33.75
C HIS A 357 23.10 20.26 33.78
N GLY A 358 23.70 21.25 33.11
CA GLY A 358 25.13 21.55 33.27
C GLY A 358 25.44 22.00 34.70
N GLY A 359 26.63 21.68 35.19
CA GLY A 359 27.08 22.13 36.51
C GLY A 359 27.31 23.64 36.54
N ILE A 360 26.92 24.30 37.63
CA ILE A 360 27.29 25.69 37.91
C ILE A 360 28.60 25.67 38.70
N THR A 361 29.70 26.10 38.09
CA THR A 361 30.94 26.41 38.84
C THR A 361 30.88 27.85 39.33
N GLY A 362 31.02 28.05 40.65
CA GLY A 362 31.14 29.40 41.23
C GLY A 362 32.43 30.09 40.80
N SER A 363 32.51 31.41 40.98
CA SER A 363 33.70 32.23 40.74
C SER A 363 34.83 31.83 41.69
N GLY A 364 35.60 30.81 41.31
CA GLY A 364 36.83 30.46 42.00
C GLY A 364 37.88 31.53 41.73
N THR A 365 38.24 32.34 42.73
CA THR A 365 39.45 33.15 42.71
C THR A 365 40.65 32.21 42.83
N GLY A 366 40.97 31.48 41.77
CA GLY A 366 42.19 30.68 41.69
C GLY A 366 43.39 31.61 41.59
N VAL A 367 44.09 31.81 42.70
CA VAL A 367 45.43 32.41 42.67
C VAL A 367 46.34 31.43 41.94
N TYR A 368 46.71 31.75 40.70
CA TYR A 368 47.80 31.07 40.00
C TYR A 368 49.13 31.50 40.65
N ALA A 369 49.55 30.78 41.70
CA ALA A 369 50.90 30.91 42.22
C ALA A 369 51.82 29.94 41.46
N GLY A 370 52.68 30.51 40.61
CA GLY A 370 53.68 29.75 39.84
C GLY A 370 54.51 30.63 38.90
N THR A 371 55.15 31.68 39.43
CA THR A 371 56.37 32.23 38.81
C THR A 371 57.56 31.76 39.63
N ALA A 372 58.41 30.98 38.96
CA ALA A 372 59.77 30.49 39.31
C ALA A 372 60.01 29.98 40.74
#